data_AF-A0A2K6SAD5-F1
#
_entry.id   AF-A0A2K6SAD5-F1
#
_cell.length_a   1.000
_cell.length_b   1.000
_cell.length_c   1.000
_cell.angle_alpha   90.00
_cell.angle_beta   90.00
_cell.angle_gamma   90.00
#
_symmetry.space_group_name_H-M   'P 1'
#
loop_
_entity.id
_entity.type
_entity.pdbx_description
1 polymer ?
#
loop_
_entity_poly.entity_id
_entity_poly.type
_entity_poly.pdbx_seq_one_letter_code
_entity_poly.pdbx_strand_id
1 'polypeptide(L)'
;CSQDPMAGQFLSELLTNRKENIPLKFSEDCLYLNIYTPADLAKKSRLPVMVWVYGGGLLLGGASTYNGLALAAYENVVVVIIQYRLGIWGFFSTGDEHSRGNWAHLDQLAALRWVQDNIANFGGNPGSVTIFGESSGAESVSVLVFSPLSKNLFHRAISESGVALIPGMLEKGPIKPLAEQIATTAGCKTTTSAVMVHCLRQKSEEELLETTMKMKFLSLNLLGDPRKSYLYTPTVIDGVVLPKTPEELQAERKFQTVPYIIGFNKKEFGWLLPTLLSYPLSEGKLDEKTAMSLLWRSYPLVKIPKELIPEAIETYLGGTDDLVKKRDLFTDLVGDVLFGVPSVIVARNHRAGAPTYMYEFQYRPSFSSAMKPKTVIGDHGDEIFSVFGAPFLK
;
A
#
# COMPACT_ATOMS: atom_id res chain seq x y z
N CYS A 1 12.78 1.48 7.38
CA CYS A 1 12.70 0.20 8.12
C CYS A 1 13.39 -0.89 7.33
N SER A 2 13.81 -1.96 8.00
CA SER A 2 14.38 -3.18 7.39
C SER A 2 13.54 -3.66 6.21
N GLN A 3 14.19 -3.80 5.05
CA GLN A 3 13.59 -4.17 3.77
C GLN A 3 14.72 -4.52 2.78
N ASP A 4 14.39 -5.04 1.60
CA ASP A 4 15.37 -5.22 0.51
C ASP A 4 16.02 -3.86 0.14
N PRO A 5 17.33 -3.68 0.37
CA PRO A 5 17.98 -2.40 0.13
C PRO A 5 17.98 -1.96 -1.35
N MET A 6 18.10 -2.90 -2.28
CA MET A 6 18.12 -2.59 -3.72
C MET A 6 16.74 -2.20 -4.20
N ALA A 7 15.72 -3.01 -3.86
CA ALA A 7 14.35 -2.73 -4.26
C ALA A 7 13.80 -1.46 -3.59
N GLY A 8 14.12 -1.24 -2.31
CA GLY A 8 13.73 -0.04 -1.57
C GLY A 8 14.36 1.24 -2.14
N GLN A 9 15.66 1.21 -2.48
CA GLN A 9 16.34 2.34 -3.12
C GLN A 9 15.76 2.60 -4.53
N PHE A 10 15.55 1.56 -5.33
CA PHE A 10 14.96 1.67 -6.67
C PHE A 10 13.56 2.30 -6.64
N LEU A 11 12.68 1.84 -5.73
CA LEU A 11 11.35 2.42 -5.55
C LEU A 11 11.43 3.90 -5.13
N SER A 12 12.34 4.23 -4.21
CA SER A 12 12.54 5.62 -3.77
C SER A 12 13.00 6.53 -4.91
N GLU A 13 13.87 6.06 -5.81
CA GLU A 13 14.34 6.84 -6.97
C GLU A 13 13.24 7.08 -8.01
N LEU A 14 12.33 6.12 -8.18
CA LEU A 14 11.19 6.27 -9.07
C LEU A 14 10.17 7.28 -8.55
N LEU A 15 9.90 7.28 -7.24
CA LEU A 15 8.81 8.07 -6.64
C LEU A 15 9.25 9.38 -5.96
N THR A 16 10.56 9.60 -5.75
CA THR A 16 11.02 10.83 -5.11
C THR A 16 10.58 12.07 -5.88
N ASN A 17 10.01 13.03 -5.14
CA ASN A 17 9.64 14.35 -5.63
C ASN A 17 10.78 15.37 -5.54
N ARG A 18 12.00 14.92 -5.21
CA ARG A 18 13.22 15.74 -5.15
C ARG A 18 14.08 15.53 -6.38
N LYS A 19 14.90 16.52 -6.73
CA LYS A 19 15.97 16.39 -7.72
C LYS A 19 17.15 15.53 -7.23
N GLU A 20 17.40 15.54 -5.93
CA GLU A 20 18.52 14.82 -5.31
C GLU A 20 18.15 13.37 -5.01
N ASN A 21 19.07 12.45 -5.32
CA ASN A 21 18.98 11.06 -4.88
C ASN A 21 19.51 10.95 -3.44
N ILE A 22 18.64 10.52 -2.53
CA ILE A 22 19.00 10.30 -1.14
C ILE A 22 19.30 8.81 -0.95
N PRO A 23 20.55 8.44 -0.60
CA PRO A 23 20.85 7.06 -0.24
C PRO A 23 20.16 6.73 1.08
N LEU A 24 19.31 5.71 1.08
CA LEU A 24 18.60 5.27 2.27
C LEU A 24 19.42 4.26 3.07
N LYS A 25 19.37 4.38 4.39
CA LYS A 25 19.83 3.34 5.32
C LYS A 25 18.63 2.60 5.88
N PHE A 26 18.76 1.28 5.99
CA PHE A 26 17.72 0.39 6.49
C PHE A 26 18.14 -0.16 7.85
N SER A 27 17.21 -0.20 8.78
CA SER A 27 17.40 -0.68 10.15
C SER A 27 16.03 -1.06 10.75
N GLU A 28 16.03 -1.95 11.74
CA GLU A 28 14.87 -2.21 12.61
C GLU A 28 14.51 -0.96 13.43
N ASP A 29 15.52 -0.18 13.84
CA ASP A 29 15.32 1.13 14.45
C ASP A 29 14.91 2.14 13.38
N CYS A 30 13.61 2.24 13.15
CA CYS A 30 13.07 3.02 12.04
C CYS A 30 11.79 3.78 12.34
N LEU A 31 11.23 3.70 13.56
CA LEU A 31 9.96 4.31 13.92
C LEU A 31 10.10 5.80 14.19
N TYR A 32 10.38 6.55 13.11
CA TYR A 32 10.56 7.99 13.08
C TYR A 32 9.45 8.65 12.25
N LEU A 33 9.32 9.97 12.39
CA LEU A 33 8.48 10.79 11.53
C LEU A 33 9.20 12.09 11.18
N ASN A 34 8.91 12.63 9.99
CA ASN A 34 9.42 13.90 9.49
C ASN A 34 8.30 14.94 9.55
N ILE A 35 8.62 16.18 9.94
CA ILE A 35 7.63 17.28 10.04
C ILE A 35 8.11 18.45 9.18
N TYR A 36 7.20 18.95 8.34
CA TYR A 36 7.35 20.16 7.55
C TYR A 36 6.28 21.13 8.00
N THR A 37 6.68 22.24 8.61
CA THR A 37 5.77 23.28 9.07
C THR A 37 6.10 24.62 8.42
N PRO A 38 5.12 25.31 7.81
CA PRO A 38 5.28 26.66 7.29
C PRO A 38 5.04 27.71 8.39
N ALA A 39 4.67 27.28 9.60
CA ALA A 39 4.32 28.18 10.69
C ALA A 39 5.56 28.93 11.22
N ASP A 40 5.38 30.22 11.46
CA ASP A 40 6.26 31.00 12.31
C ASP A 40 6.10 30.53 13.77
N LEU A 41 7.02 29.70 14.25
CA LEU A 41 6.96 29.09 15.59
C LEU A 41 7.10 30.11 16.72
N ALA A 42 7.50 31.36 16.44
CA ALA A 42 7.45 32.45 17.41
C ALA A 42 6.01 32.93 17.67
N LYS A 43 5.04 32.54 16.82
CA LYS A 43 3.62 32.91 16.91
C LYS A 43 2.76 31.67 17.13
N LYS A 44 1.64 31.87 17.83
CA LYS A 44 0.61 30.82 17.96
C LYS A 44 -0.08 30.64 16.60
N SER A 45 -0.05 29.40 16.10
CA SER A 45 -0.75 28.97 14.89
C SER A 45 -1.46 27.64 15.16
N ARG A 46 -2.50 27.35 14.36
CA ARG A 46 -3.30 26.12 14.41
C ARG A 46 -3.65 25.69 12.99
N LEU A 47 -2.63 25.44 12.19
CA LEU A 47 -2.78 25.05 10.79
C LEU A 47 -3.35 23.63 10.66
N PRO A 48 -4.08 23.32 9.58
CA PRO A 48 -4.44 21.94 9.26
C PRO A 48 -3.18 21.06 9.18
N VAL A 49 -3.31 19.80 9.59
CA VAL A 49 -2.23 18.82 9.58
C VAL A 49 -2.56 17.72 8.58
N MET A 50 -1.62 17.39 7.70
CA MET A 50 -1.71 16.27 6.77
C MET A 50 -0.66 15.23 7.10
N VAL A 51 -1.07 14.01 7.42
CA VAL A 51 -0.19 12.90 7.82
C VAL A 51 -0.10 11.89 6.67
N TRP A 52 1.06 11.81 6.02
CA TRP A 52 1.34 10.91 4.90
C TRP A 52 1.74 9.51 5.37
N VAL A 53 1.07 8.51 4.81
CA VAL A 53 1.41 7.09 4.93
C VAL A 53 1.88 6.61 3.55
N TYR A 54 3.16 6.27 3.42
CA TYR A 54 3.72 5.87 2.13
C TYR A 54 3.29 4.47 1.67
N GLY A 55 3.30 4.25 0.35
CA GLY A 55 3.09 2.97 -0.31
C GLY A 55 4.35 2.11 -0.44
N GLY A 56 4.23 0.94 -1.08
CA GLY A 56 5.33 -0.03 -1.24
C GLY A 56 4.96 -1.47 -0.92
N GLY A 57 3.69 -1.83 -1.08
CA GLY A 57 3.21 -3.20 -0.89
C GLY A 57 3.38 -3.74 0.53
N LEU A 58 3.46 -2.85 1.53
CA LEU A 58 3.77 -3.17 2.94
C LEU A 58 5.16 -3.79 3.17
N LEU A 59 6.00 -3.85 2.14
CA LEU A 59 7.30 -4.51 2.14
C LEU A 59 8.45 -3.53 1.96
N LEU A 60 8.22 -2.47 1.19
CA LEU A 60 9.21 -1.47 0.81
C LEU A 60 8.70 -0.05 1.12
N GLY A 61 9.60 0.92 0.98
CA GLY A 61 9.29 2.35 1.04
C GLY A 61 9.91 3.06 2.23
N GLY A 62 9.74 4.38 2.25
CA GLY A 62 10.20 5.21 3.35
C GLY A 62 9.70 6.65 3.30
N ALA A 63 9.47 7.21 4.48
CA ALA A 63 9.06 8.59 4.70
C ALA A 63 9.98 9.60 3.99
N SER A 64 11.29 9.34 4.00
CA SER A 64 12.31 10.23 3.45
C SER A 64 12.28 10.35 1.92
N THR A 65 11.59 9.45 1.22
CA THR A 65 11.34 9.53 -0.23
C THR A 65 10.51 10.77 -0.59
N TYR A 66 9.66 11.21 0.33
CA TYR A 66 8.71 12.30 0.11
C TYR A 66 9.22 13.59 0.77
N ASN A 67 9.18 14.70 0.03
CA ASN A 67 9.47 16.04 0.56
C ASN A 67 8.17 16.81 0.77
N GLY A 68 7.84 17.10 2.03
CA GLY A 68 6.65 17.88 2.37
C GLY A 68 6.78 19.39 2.14
N LEU A 69 7.96 19.88 1.70
CA LEU A 69 8.24 21.33 1.62
C LEU A 69 7.24 22.10 0.74
N ALA A 70 7.03 21.65 -0.51
CA ALA A 70 6.16 22.36 -1.44
C ALA A 70 4.70 22.36 -0.94
N LEU A 71 4.17 21.19 -0.57
CA LEU A 71 2.80 21.08 -0.04
C LEU A 71 2.61 21.95 1.22
N ALA A 72 3.56 21.92 2.15
CA ALA A 72 3.50 22.73 3.36
C ALA A 72 3.49 24.24 3.05
N ALA A 73 4.38 24.70 2.16
CA ALA A 73 4.53 26.12 1.84
C ALA A 73 3.36 26.67 1.01
N TYR A 74 2.92 25.95 -0.02
CA TYR A 74 1.90 26.44 -0.96
C TYR A 74 0.48 26.35 -0.38
N GLU A 75 0.16 25.28 0.34
CA GLU A 75 -1.18 25.08 0.91
C GLU A 75 -1.29 25.55 2.37
N ASN A 76 -0.19 26.04 2.96
CA ASN A 76 -0.11 26.52 4.33
C ASN A 76 -0.62 25.49 5.36
N VAL A 77 -0.12 24.25 5.25
CA VAL A 77 -0.44 23.10 6.11
C VAL A 77 0.80 22.52 6.76
N VAL A 78 0.64 21.86 7.92
CA VAL A 78 1.72 21.05 8.49
C VAL A 78 1.70 19.67 7.86
N VAL A 79 2.78 19.27 7.19
CA VAL A 79 2.91 17.94 6.61
C VAL A 79 3.75 17.07 7.54
N VAL A 80 3.19 15.95 7.97
CA VAL A 80 3.86 14.92 8.77
C VAL A 80 4.00 13.67 7.93
N ILE A 81 5.18 13.08 7.88
CA ILE A 81 5.44 11.87 7.10
C ILE A 81 5.97 10.79 8.02
N ILE A 82 5.23 9.70 8.17
CA ILE A 82 5.50 8.69 9.20
C ILE A 82 6.18 7.45 8.64
N GLN A 83 7.03 6.81 9.44
CA GLN A 83 7.52 5.45 9.23
C GLN A 83 6.63 4.43 9.94
N TYR A 84 6.60 3.22 9.39
CA TYR A 84 5.99 2.05 10.01
C TYR A 84 6.78 0.80 9.63
N ARG A 85 6.80 -0.23 10.49
CA ARG A 85 7.50 -1.49 10.20
C ARG A 85 6.96 -2.15 8.92
N LEU A 86 7.81 -2.86 8.20
CA LEU A 86 7.49 -3.48 6.90
C LEU A 86 7.69 -4.99 6.97
N GLY A 87 7.13 -5.72 6.01
CA GLY A 87 7.38 -7.15 5.80
C GLY A 87 7.16 -8.00 7.04
N ILE A 88 8.10 -8.92 7.31
CA ILE A 88 8.06 -9.82 8.48
C ILE A 88 7.93 -9.01 9.79
N TRP A 89 8.67 -7.90 9.94
CA TRP A 89 8.65 -7.06 11.13
C TRP A 89 7.30 -6.36 11.35
N GLY A 90 6.61 -5.99 10.27
CA GLY A 90 5.35 -5.25 10.31
C GLY A 90 4.09 -6.12 10.36
N PHE A 91 4.14 -7.31 9.75
CA PHE A 91 2.93 -8.06 9.39
C PHE A 91 2.98 -9.57 9.68
N PHE A 92 4.07 -10.09 10.26
CA PHE A 92 4.10 -11.50 10.66
C PHE A 92 2.97 -11.83 11.64
N SER A 93 2.13 -12.81 11.26
CA SER A 93 0.99 -13.25 12.05
C SER A 93 0.93 -14.77 12.11
N THR A 94 0.69 -15.32 13.30
CA THR A 94 0.37 -16.74 13.52
C THR A 94 -1.13 -17.02 13.46
N GLY A 95 -1.96 -15.98 13.34
CA GLY A 95 -3.42 -16.09 13.37
C GLY A 95 -4.00 -16.35 14.77
N ASP A 96 -3.19 -16.17 15.81
CA ASP A 96 -3.57 -16.35 17.21
C ASP A 96 -2.89 -15.29 18.12
N GLU A 97 -3.08 -15.39 19.44
CA GLU A 97 -2.63 -14.39 20.39
C GLU A 97 -1.10 -14.24 20.50
N HIS A 98 -0.32 -15.21 20.03
CA HIS A 98 1.14 -15.20 20.16
C HIS A 98 1.80 -14.22 19.18
N SER A 99 1.21 -14.05 17.99
CA SER A 99 1.53 -12.98 17.05
C SER A 99 0.30 -12.67 16.21
N ARG A 100 -0.52 -11.73 16.68
CA ARG A 100 -1.76 -11.36 16.00
C ARG A 100 -1.51 -10.76 14.61
N GLY A 101 -0.40 -10.05 14.41
CA GLY A 101 -0.08 -9.33 13.18
C GLY A 101 -0.36 -7.83 13.29
N ASN A 102 -0.41 -7.15 12.14
CA ASN A 102 -0.74 -5.71 12.03
C ASN A 102 0.13 -4.76 12.87
N TRP A 103 1.37 -5.14 13.18
CA TRP A 103 2.31 -4.33 13.97
C TRP A 103 2.58 -2.98 13.32
N ALA A 104 2.68 -2.95 12.00
CA ALA A 104 2.80 -1.75 11.18
C ALA A 104 1.61 -0.79 11.35
N HIS A 105 0.37 -1.29 11.34
CA HIS A 105 -0.81 -0.46 11.58
C HIS A 105 -0.84 0.07 13.02
N LEU A 106 -0.34 -0.71 13.98
CA LEU A 106 -0.15 -0.23 15.35
C LEU A 106 0.92 0.88 15.41
N ASP A 107 1.97 0.83 14.58
CA ASP A 107 2.95 1.91 14.46
C ASP A 107 2.30 3.18 13.89
N GLN A 108 1.48 3.04 12.85
CA GLN A 108 0.73 4.17 12.26
C GLN A 108 -0.21 4.80 13.30
N LEU A 109 -0.93 3.97 14.06
CA LEU A 109 -1.77 4.40 15.19
C LEU A 109 -0.97 5.10 16.29
N ALA A 110 0.24 4.62 16.61
CA ALA A 110 1.12 5.25 17.58
C ALA A 110 1.62 6.61 17.08
N ALA A 111 2.01 6.72 15.81
CA ALA A 111 2.40 7.99 15.20
C ALA A 111 1.25 9.00 15.19
N LEU A 112 0.01 8.58 14.93
CA LEU A 112 -1.16 9.47 15.02
C LEU A 112 -1.46 9.95 16.44
N ARG A 113 -1.25 9.11 17.47
CA ARG A 113 -1.33 9.54 18.87
C ARG A 113 -0.26 10.58 19.18
N TRP A 114 0.98 10.34 18.72
CA TRP A 114 2.06 11.31 18.85
C TRP A 114 1.68 12.65 18.21
N VAL A 115 1.07 12.63 17.01
CA VAL A 115 0.57 13.84 16.34
C VAL A 115 -0.49 14.55 17.19
N GLN A 116 -1.47 13.82 17.73
CA GLN A 116 -2.49 14.40 18.62
C GLN A 116 -1.87 15.12 19.83
N ASP A 117 -0.87 14.49 20.45
CA ASP A 117 -0.26 14.99 21.68
C ASP A 117 0.75 16.13 21.45
N ASN A 118 1.39 16.18 20.27
CA ASN A 118 2.56 17.04 20.06
C ASN A 118 2.43 18.07 18.94
N ILE A 119 1.55 17.87 17.94
CA ILE A 119 1.60 18.68 16.70
C ILE A 119 1.29 20.16 16.93
N ALA A 120 0.61 20.49 18.03
CA ALA A 120 0.39 21.87 18.47
C ALA A 120 1.70 22.65 18.67
N ASN A 121 2.78 21.97 19.10
CA ASN A 121 4.11 22.58 19.27
C ASN A 121 4.78 22.95 17.94
N PHE A 122 4.28 22.41 16.82
CA PHE A 122 4.76 22.65 15.47
C PHE A 122 3.83 23.57 14.67
N GLY A 123 2.89 24.25 15.36
CA GLY A 123 1.89 25.13 14.74
C GLY A 123 0.70 24.41 14.12
N GLY A 124 0.61 23.09 14.28
CA GLY A 124 -0.50 22.28 13.77
C GLY A 124 -1.70 22.25 14.70
N ASN A 125 -2.87 21.98 14.15
CA ASN A 125 -4.11 21.79 14.90
C ASN A 125 -4.42 20.29 15.08
N PRO A 126 -4.30 19.71 16.30
CA PRO A 126 -4.64 18.31 16.52
C PRO A 126 -6.12 18.00 16.24
N GLY A 127 -7.00 19.01 16.33
CA GLY A 127 -8.42 18.90 15.97
C GLY A 127 -8.73 19.01 14.47
N SER A 128 -7.71 19.06 13.60
CA SER A 128 -7.88 19.08 12.14
C SER A 128 -6.76 18.32 11.43
N VAL A 129 -6.69 17.03 11.72
CA VAL A 129 -5.75 16.08 11.11
C VAL A 129 -6.41 15.34 9.95
N THR A 130 -5.78 15.37 8.77
CA THR A 130 -6.12 14.55 7.60
C THR A 130 -5.06 13.47 7.44
N ILE A 131 -5.47 12.20 7.38
CA ILE A 131 -4.57 11.12 6.96
C ILE A 131 -4.68 10.92 5.46
N PHE A 132 -3.55 10.75 4.78
CA PHE A 132 -3.52 10.49 3.35
C PHE A 132 -2.37 9.55 3.00
N GLY A 133 -2.53 8.76 1.95
CA GLY A 133 -1.54 7.77 1.55
C GLY A 133 -1.81 7.24 0.16
N GLU A 134 -0.79 6.64 -0.44
CA GLU A 134 -0.84 6.02 -1.77
C GLU A 134 -0.58 4.51 -1.70
N SER A 135 -1.22 3.74 -2.58
CA SER A 135 -1.04 2.29 -2.70
C SER A 135 -1.28 1.56 -1.37
N SER A 136 -0.29 0.84 -0.83
CA SER A 136 -0.38 0.20 0.49
C SER A 136 -0.53 1.20 1.65
N GLY A 137 -0.09 2.46 1.46
CA GLY A 137 -0.37 3.54 2.38
C GLY A 137 -1.83 3.99 2.33
N ALA A 138 -2.45 3.99 1.16
CA ALA A 138 -3.89 4.22 0.99
C ALA A 138 -4.74 3.07 1.54
N GLU A 139 -4.28 1.82 1.37
CA GLU A 139 -4.83 0.66 2.07
C GLU A 139 -4.78 0.86 3.58
N SER A 140 -3.64 1.29 4.11
CA SER A 140 -3.48 1.60 5.53
C SER A 140 -4.42 2.71 5.99
N VAL A 141 -4.58 3.80 5.24
CA VAL A 141 -5.58 4.84 5.53
C VAL A 141 -6.98 4.25 5.62
N SER A 142 -7.35 3.39 4.67
CA SER A 142 -8.63 2.70 4.67
C SER A 142 -8.80 1.76 5.87
N VAL A 143 -7.76 1.02 6.26
CA VAL A 143 -7.76 0.17 7.48
C VAL A 143 -7.97 1.02 8.72
N LEU A 144 -7.32 2.17 8.83
CA LEU A 144 -7.49 3.10 9.94
C LEU A 144 -8.91 3.68 9.98
N VAL A 145 -9.56 3.93 8.84
CA VAL A 145 -10.99 4.30 8.79
C VAL A 145 -11.89 3.18 9.35
N PHE A 146 -11.54 1.91 9.14
CA PHE A 146 -12.29 0.78 9.69
C PHE A 146 -11.93 0.45 11.14
N SER A 147 -10.76 0.85 11.61
CA SER A 147 -10.29 0.49 12.94
C SER A 147 -11.00 1.26 14.06
N PRO A 148 -11.49 0.59 15.12
CA PRO A 148 -11.99 1.30 16.31
C PRO A 148 -10.87 2.01 17.08
N LEU A 149 -9.62 1.55 16.95
CA LEU A 149 -8.46 2.12 17.66
C LEU A 149 -8.03 3.49 17.14
N SER A 150 -8.53 3.90 15.98
CA SER A 150 -8.20 5.17 15.35
C SER A 150 -9.18 6.30 15.71
N LYS A 151 -10.22 5.99 16.49
CA LYS A 151 -11.27 6.93 16.87
C LYS A 151 -10.65 8.21 17.45
N ASN A 152 -11.07 9.35 16.91
CA ASN A 152 -10.62 10.69 17.28
C ASN A 152 -9.15 11.01 16.99
N LEU A 153 -8.41 10.18 16.26
CA LEU A 153 -7.02 10.47 15.89
C LEU A 153 -6.87 11.28 14.60
N PHE A 154 -7.90 11.24 13.75
CA PHE A 154 -7.97 12.02 12.52
C PHE A 154 -9.42 12.44 12.23
N HIS A 155 -9.55 13.38 11.29
CA HIS A 155 -10.78 14.12 11.04
C HIS A 155 -11.19 14.08 9.56
N ARG A 156 -10.27 13.68 8.67
CA ARG A 156 -10.48 13.47 7.22
C ARG A 156 -9.52 12.37 6.74
N ALA A 157 -9.87 11.70 5.66
CA ALA A 157 -9.05 10.67 5.04
C ALA A 157 -8.94 10.88 3.52
N ILE A 158 -7.83 10.46 2.93
CA ILE A 158 -7.60 10.42 1.48
C ILE A 158 -6.88 9.11 1.14
N SER A 159 -7.44 8.33 0.22
CA SER A 159 -6.84 7.10 -0.27
C SER A 159 -6.58 7.24 -1.76
N GLU A 160 -5.29 7.27 -2.11
CA GLU A 160 -4.78 7.43 -3.45
C GLU A 160 -4.38 6.05 -3.98
N SER A 161 -5.12 5.52 -4.95
CA SER A 161 -4.80 4.22 -5.57
C SER A 161 -4.67 3.06 -4.57
N GLY A 162 -5.57 2.99 -3.58
CA GLY A 162 -5.66 1.82 -2.70
C GLY A 162 -6.66 1.92 -1.56
N VAL A 163 -7.22 0.78 -1.17
CA VAL A 163 -8.21 0.66 -0.07
C VAL A 163 -8.08 -0.69 0.63
N ALA A 164 -8.74 -0.87 1.77
CA ALA A 164 -8.69 -2.12 2.55
C ALA A 164 -9.25 -3.36 1.81
N LEU A 165 -9.91 -3.14 0.67
CA LEU A 165 -10.48 -4.19 -0.18
C LEU A 165 -9.56 -4.63 -1.34
N ILE A 166 -8.32 -4.12 -1.42
CA ILE A 166 -7.35 -4.58 -2.43
C ILE A 166 -7.13 -6.11 -2.25
N PRO A 167 -7.42 -6.92 -3.28
CA PRO A 167 -7.17 -8.36 -3.21
C PRO A 167 -5.69 -8.67 -2.98
N GLY A 168 -5.40 -9.74 -2.22
CA GLY A 168 -4.03 -10.17 -1.95
C GLY A 168 -3.29 -9.37 -0.85
N MET A 169 -3.73 -8.15 -0.54
CA MET A 169 -3.17 -7.34 0.56
C MET A 169 -3.89 -7.54 1.90
N LEU A 170 -5.14 -8.01 1.88
CA LEU A 170 -5.89 -8.44 3.05
C LEU A 170 -6.09 -9.96 3.03
N GLU A 171 -5.64 -10.66 4.07
CA GLU A 171 -5.91 -12.08 4.26
C GLU A 171 -7.10 -12.29 5.20
N LYS A 172 -8.18 -12.86 4.64
CA LYS A 172 -9.42 -13.17 5.36
C LYS A 172 -9.45 -14.63 5.85
N GLY A 173 -8.64 -15.49 5.24
CA GLY A 173 -8.54 -16.90 5.57
C GLY A 173 -7.45 -17.20 6.60
N PRO A 174 -7.08 -18.49 6.76
CA PRO A 174 -6.04 -18.89 7.68
C PRO A 174 -4.65 -18.39 7.23
N ILE A 175 -4.03 -17.52 8.02
CA ILE A 175 -2.68 -16.98 7.78
C ILE A 175 -1.55 -17.92 8.21
N LYS A 176 -1.86 -18.91 9.05
CA LYS A 176 -0.90 -19.84 9.66
C LYS A 176 0.04 -20.54 8.65
N PRO A 177 -0.40 -20.98 7.45
CA PRO A 177 0.51 -21.57 6.46
C PRO A 177 1.65 -20.63 6.03
N LEU A 178 1.38 -19.33 5.87
CA LEU A 178 2.42 -18.35 5.57
C LEU A 178 3.39 -18.21 6.76
N ALA A 179 2.86 -18.19 7.99
CA ALA A 179 3.67 -18.12 9.21
C ALA A 179 4.66 -19.29 9.32
N GLU A 180 4.17 -20.51 9.08
CA GLU A 180 4.98 -21.73 9.08
C GLU A 180 6.02 -21.74 7.96
N GLN A 181 5.68 -21.22 6.77
CA GLN A 181 6.62 -21.09 5.66
C GLN A 181 7.74 -20.09 5.98
N ILE A 182 7.43 -18.93 6.56
CA ILE A 182 8.42 -17.95 7.00
C ILE A 182 9.32 -18.56 8.09
N ALA A 183 8.72 -19.19 9.11
CA ALA A 183 9.46 -19.83 10.19
C ALA A 183 10.41 -20.92 9.66
N THR A 184 9.93 -21.80 8.79
CA THR A 184 10.75 -22.87 8.19
C THR A 184 11.90 -22.29 7.35
N THR A 185 11.64 -21.23 6.58
CA THR A 185 12.66 -20.55 5.75
C THR A 185 13.74 -19.90 6.60
N ALA A 186 13.37 -19.38 7.78
CA ALA A 186 14.31 -18.86 8.78
C ALA A 186 15.03 -19.97 9.58
N GLY A 187 14.73 -21.25 9.35
CA GLY A 187 15.29 -22.37 10.11
C GLY A 187 14.68 -22.58 11.49
N CYS A 188 13.47 -22.09 11.72
CA CYS A 188 12.70 -22.25 12.95
C CYS A 188 11.77 -23.47 12.89
N LYS A 189 11.54 -24.10 14.05
CA LYS A 189 10.55 -25.18 14.21
C LYS A 189 9.13 -24.62 14.22
N THR A 190 8.19 -25.35 13.63
CA THR A 190 6.76 -24.98 13.53
C THR A 190 5.88 -25.69 14.55
N THR A 191 6.45 -26.19 15.66
CA THR A 191 5.75 -27.02 16.65
C THR A 191 4.54 -26.32 17.27
N THR A 192 4.69 -25.05 17.64
CA THR A 192 3.61 -24.18 18.12
C THR A 192 3.86 -22.75 17.67
N SER A 193 2.81 -21.92 17.67
CA SER A 193 2.91 -20.50 17.34
C SER A 193 3.88 -19.76 18.26
N ALA A 194 3.84 -20.03 19.57
CA ALA A 194 4.79 -19.48 20.53
C ALA A 194 6.25 -19.84 20.23
N VAL A 195 6.51 -21.09 19.82
CA VAL A 195 7.86 -21.55 19.43
C VAL A 195 8.35 -20.84 18.16
N MET A 196 7.47 -20.67 17.16
CA MET A 196 7.82 -19.93 15.94
C MET A 196 8.20 -18.48 16.27
N VAL A 197 7.35 -17.78 17.03
CA VAL A 197 7.56 -16.37 17.41
C VAL A 197 8.84 -16.22 18.26
N HIS A 198 9.05 -17.10 19.23
CA HIS A 198 10.25 -17.07 20.06
C HIS A 198 11.51 -17.24 19.22
N CYS A 199 11.54 -18.23 18.31
CA CYS A 199 12.68 -18.47 17.44
C CYS A 199 12.96 -17.30 16.49
N LEU A 200 11.92 -16.74 15.84
CA LEU A 200 12.08 -15.61 14.94
C LEU A 200 12.61 -14.36 15.65
N ARG A 201 12.26 -14.14 16.92
CA ARG A 201 12.82 -13.04 17.74
C ARG A 201 14.29 -13.25 18.15
N GLN A 202 14.85 -14.45 17.99
CA GLN A 202 16.28 -14.71 18.21
C GLN A 202 17.12 -14.50 16.94
N LYS A 203 16.48 -14.25 15.79
CA LYS A 203 17.17 -13.98 14.53
C LYS A 203 17.70 -12.56 14.48
N SER A 204 18.87 -12.39 13.85
CA SER A 204 19.36 -11.05 13.54
C SER A 204 18.54 -10.38 12.44
N GLU A 205 18.67 -9.07 12.31
CA GLU A 205 18.05 -8.30 11.21
C GLU A 205 18.46 -8.88 9.84
N GLU A 206 19.74 -9.23 9.68
CA GLU A 206 20.27 -9.83 8.45
C GLU A 206 19.67 -11.20 8.15
N GLU A 207 19.50 -12.07 9.16
CA GLU A 207 18.88 -13.39 8.97
C GLU A 207 17.41 -13.28 8.53
N LEU A 208 16.66 -12.32 9.08
CA LEU A 208 15.28 -12.07 8.68
C LEU A 208 15.19 -11.39 7.30
N LEU A 209 16.17 -10.55 6.96
CA LEU A 209 16.27 -9.98 5.62
C LEU A 209 16.58 -11.06 4.58
N GLU A 210 17.52 -11.97 4.85
CA GLU A 210 17.77 -13.13 4.01
C GLU A 210 16.51 -14.00 3.85
N THR A 211 15.75 -14.19 4.94
CA THR A 211 14.48 -14.91 4.90
C THR A 211 13.49 -14.20 3.96
N THR A 212 13.37 -12.88 4.06
CA THR A 212 12.53 -12.06 3.17
C THR A 212 12.92 -12.25 1.70
N MET A 213 14.21 -12.24 1.39
CA MET A 213 14.71 -12.47 0.02
C MET A 213 14.42 -13.90 -0.48
N LYS A 214 14.58 -14.92 0.38
CA LYS A 214 14.29 -16.33 0.06
C LYS A 214 12.79 -16.57 -0.18
N MET A 215 11.92 -15.83 0.52
CA MET A 215 10.47 -15.88 0.31
C MET A 215 10.04 -15.32 -1.06
N LYS A 216 10.89 -14.49 -1.71
CA LYS A 216 10.63 -13.90 -3.02
C LYS A 216 9.29 -13.15 -3.09
N PHE A 217 8.97 -12.41 -2.02
CA PHE A 217 7.87 -11.46 -2.06
C PHE A 217 8.06 -10.45 -3.21
N LEU A 218 6.98 -9.83 -3.68
CA LEU A 218 6.94 -8.98 -4.89
C LEU A 218 7.34 -9.71 -6.19
N SER A 219 7.35 -11.05 -6.22
CA SER A 219 7.60 -11.81 -7.44
C SER A 219 6.55 -12.91 -7.64
N LEU A 220 6.04 -13.03 -8.86
CA LEU A 220 5.08 -14.07 -9.19
C LEU A 220 5.76 -15.45 -9.28
N ASN A 221 5.28 -16.40 -8.49
CA ASN A 221 5.67 -17.79 -8.66
C ASN A 221 4.95 -18.41 -9.87
N LEU A 222 5.71 -18.64 -10.93
CA LEU A 222 5.20 -19.24 -12.18
C LEU A 222 5.05 -20.77 -12.10
N LEU A 223 5.53 -21.39 -11.02
CA LEU A 223 5.50 -22.83 -10.80
C LEU A 223 4.57 -23.19 -9.63
N GLY A 224 4.03 -24.41 -9.64
CA GLY A 224 3.17 -24.92 -8.57
C GLY A 224 1.74 -24.37 -8.59
N ASP A 225 1.07 -24.45 -7.44
CA ASP A 225 -0.30 -23.95 -7.25
C ASP A 225 -0.26 -22.49 -6.79
N PRO A 226 -0.76 -21.53 -7.59
CA PRO A 226 -0.66 -20.11 -7.26
C PRO A 226 -1.47 -19.74 -6.01
N ARG A 227 -2.41 -20.58 -5.56
CA ARG A 227 -3.15 -20.37 -4.30
C ARG A 227 -2.28 -20.49 -3.05
N LYS A 228 -1.11 -21.14 -3.15
CA LYS A 228 -0.15 -21.32 -2.05
C LYS A 228 0.96 -20.27 -2.08
N SER A 229 0.90 -19.31 -2.99
CA SER A 229 1.90 -18.26 -3.14
C SER A 229 1.39 -16.95 -2.51
N TYR A 230 2.31 -16.21 -1.90
CA TYR A 230 2.03 -14.92 -1.28
C TYR A 230 2.97 -13.89 -1.88
N LEU A 231 2.42 -12.80 -2.43
CA LEU A 231 3.22 -11.68 -2.95
C LEU A 231 3.62 -10.69 -1.85
N TYR A 232 2.86 -10.67 -0.76
CA TYR A 232 2.99 -9.74 0.35
C TYR A 232 2.94 -10.47 1.68
N THR A 233 3.34 -9.78 2.75
CA THR A 233 2.89 -10.09 4.12
C THR A 233 1.63 -9.26 4.39
N PRO A 234 0.43 -9.86 4.32
CA PRO A 234 -0.81 -9.11 4.23
C PRO A 234 -1.27 -8.55 5.58
N THR A 235 -2.14 -7.55 5.51
CA THR A 235 -3.03 -7.17 6.61
C THR A 235 -3.91 -8.36 6.99
N VAL A 236 -4.18 -8.54 8.29
CA VAL A 236 -5.02 -9.65 8.80
C VAL A 236 -6.17 -9.15 9.65
N ILE A 237 -7.21 -9.97 9.80
CA ILE A 237 -8.30 -9.74 10.76
C ILE A 237 -7.83 -10.22 12.14
N ASP A 238 -7.20 -9.33 12.89
CA ASP A 238 -6.48 -9.64 14.14
C ASP A 238 -7.35 -9.59 15.40
N GLY A 239 -8.60 -9.14 15.28
CA GLY A 239 -9.50 -8.95 16.42
C GLY A 239 -9.23 -7.65 17.21
N VAL A 240 -8.24 -6.85 16.81
CA VAL A 240 -7.76 -5.67 17.54
C VAL A 240 -7.73 -4.43 16.65
N VAL A 241 -6.83 -4.39 15.65
CA VAL A 241 -6.83 -3.33 14.62
C VAL A 241 -8.07 -3.45 13.75
N LEU A 242 -8.34 -4.65 13.25
CA LEU A 242 -9.54 -5.02 12.51
C LEU A 242 -10.29 -6.12 13.28
N PRO A 243 -11.42 -5.80 13.94
CA PRO A 243 -12.18 -6.80 14.67
C PRO A 243 -12.97 -7.75 13.76
N LYS A 244 -13.22 -7.35 12.51
CA LYS A 244 -13.98 -8.07 11.48
C LYS A 244 -13.46 -7.68 10.09
N THR A 245 -13.93 -8.37 9.05
CA THR A 245 -13.61 -8.00 7.67
C THR A 245 -14.13 -6.59 7.34
N PRO A 246 -13.47 -5.83 6.46
CA PRO A 246 -13.96 -4.52 6.04
C PRO A 246 -15.37 -4.58 5.45
N GLU A 247 -15.75 -5.65 4.75
CA GLU A 247 -17.11 -5.83 4.24
C GLU A 247 -18.15 -5.93 5.37
N GLU A 248 -17.87 -6.71 6.41
CA GLU A 248 -18.75 -6.80 7.59
C GLU A 248 -18.84 -5.45 8.31
N LEU A 249 -17.73 -4.73 8.46
CA LEU A 249 -17.69 -3.41 9.09
C LEU A 249 -18.49 -2.37 8.28
N GLN A 250 -18.43 -2.43 6.95
CA GLN A 250 -19.23 -1.61 6.07
C GLN A 250 -20.73 -1.94 6.21
N ALA A 251 -21.10 -3.22 6.18
CA ALA A 251 -22.48 -3.66 6.33
C ALA A 251 -23.08 -3.25 7.69
N GLU A 252 -22.29 -3.32 8.76
CA GLU A 252 -22.68 -2.91 10.11
C GLU A 252 -22.60 -1.39 10.35
N ARG A 253 -22.08 -0.61 9.39
CA ARG A 253 -21.80 0.83 9.53
C ARG A 253 -20.90 1.14 10.74
N LYS A 254 -19.94 0.27 11.03
CA LYS A 254 -18.98 0.40 12.14
C LYS A 254 -17.61 0.84 11.63
N PHE A 255 -17.51 2.10 11.25
CA PHE A 255 -16.27 2.74 10.78
C PHE A 255 -16.29 4.24 11.09
N GLN A 256 -15.14 4.92 10.96
CA GLN A 256 -15.04 6.36 11.19
C GLN A 256 -15.76 7.13 10.05
N THR A 257 -16.83 7.85 10.37
CA THR A 257 -17.63 8.62 9.39
C THR A 257 -17.06 10.03 9.15
N VAL A 258 -15.77 10.11 8.82
CA VAL A 258 -15.11 11.38 8.45
C VAL A 258 -15.25 11.66 6.94
N PRO A 259 -15.09 12.91 6.48
CA PRO A 259 -14.93 13.18 5.05
C PRO A 259 -13.79 12.36 4.45
N TYR A 260 -14.06 11.68 3.33
CA TYR A 260 -13.13 10.73 2.71
C TYR A 260 -13.05 10.95 1.19
N ILE A 261 -11.84 11.20 0.68
CA ILE A 261 -11.54 11.23 -0.76
C ILE A 261 -10.93 9.87 -1.14
N ILE A 262 -11.45 9.23 -2.18
CA ILE A 262 -10.94 7.94 -2.66
C ILE A 262 -10.75 8.03 -4.18
N GLY A 263 -9.54 7.80 -4.67
CA GLY A 263 -9.27 7.84 -6.10
C GLY A 263 -8.34 6.73 -6.56
N PHE A 264 -8.18 6.66 -7.87
CA PHE A 264 -7.28 5.75 -8.56
C PHE A 264 -6.81 6.41 -9.87
N ASN A 265 -5.80 5.83 -10.50
CA ASN A 265 -5.20 6.36 -11.72
C ASN A 265 -5.70 5.61 -12.95
N LYS A 266 -5.53 6.21 -14.13
CA LYS A 266 -6.09 5.67 -15.38
C LYS A 266 -5.58 4.29 -15.78
N LYS A 267 -4.29 4.02 -15.53
CA LYS A 267 -3.53 2.86 -15.95
C LYS A 267 -2.71 2.33 -14.77
N GLU A 268 -3.38 1.97 -13.69
CA GLU A 268 -2.75 1.47 -12.46
C GLU A 268 -1.76 0.32 -12.69
N PHE A 269 -2.09 -0.59 -13.60
CA PHE A 269 -1.20 -1.70 -13.94
C PHE A 269 -0.42 -1.46 -15.25
N GLY A 270 -0.14 -0.19 -15.56
CA GLY A 270 0.40 0.26 -16.84
C GLY A 270 1.89 -0.04 -17.02
N TRP A 271 2.73 0.43 -16.09
CA TRP A 271 4.17 0.21 -16.19
C TRP A 271 4.86 0.01 -14.85
N LEU A 272 4.60 0.85 -13.83
CA LEU A 272 5.32 0.78 -12.56
C LEU A 272 5.13 -0.58 -11.86
N LEU A 273 3.88 -1.00 -11.64
CA LEU A 273 3.57 -2.25 -10.94
C LEU A 273 4.06 -3.50 -11.69
N PRO A 274 3.79 -3.68 -13.01
CA PRO A 274 4.38 -4.79 -13.76
C PRO A 274 5.91 -4.84 -13.69
N THR A 275 6.57 -3.67 -13.74
CA THR A 275 8.03 -3.57 -13.68
C THR A 275 8.57 -4.01 -12.31
N LEU A 276 7.98 -3.49 -11.23
CA LEU A 276 8.38 -3.85 -9.86
C LEU A 276 8.16 -5.33 -9.56
N LEU A 277 7.07 -5.91 -10.09
CA LEU A 277 6.75 -7.32 -9.88
C LEU A 277 7.54 -8.28 -10.79
N SER A 278 8.38 -7.74 -11.69
CA SER A 278 9.00 -8.50 -12.80
C SER A 278 7.95 -9.33 -13.54
N TYR A 279 6.79 -8.72 -13.77
CA TYR A 279 5.60 -9.40 -14.28
C TYR A 279 5.85 -9.89 -15.72
N PRO A 280 5.55 -11.15 -16.06
CA PRO A 280 5.93 -11.76 -17.34
C PRO A 280 4.94 -11.34 -18.46
N LEU A 281 4.78 -10.04 -18.67
CA LEU A 281 4.04 -9.47 -19.79
C LEU A 281 4.99 -9.33 -20.97
N SER A 282 4.76 -10.10 -22.04
CA SER A 282 5.57 -10.03 -23.27
C SER A 282 5.55 -8.63 -23.89
N GLU A 283 6.68 -8.23 -24.52
CA GLU A 283 7.00 -6.86 -25.01
C GLU A 283 6.01 -6.23 -26.01
N GLY A 284 4.87 -6.83 -26.32
CA GLY A 284 3.86 -6.13 -27.13
C GLY A 284 2.59 -6.87 -27.49
N LYS A 285 2.48 -8.19 -27.24
CA LYS A 285 1.34 -8.99 -27.68
C LYS A 285 0.91 -9.96 -26.59
N LEU A 286 -0.39 -10.18 -26.48
CA LEU A 286 -0.97 -11.14 -25.56
C LEU A 286 -2.14 -11.87 -26.26
N ASP A 287 -2.00 -13.18 -26.45
CA ASP A 287 -3.11 -14.04 -26.88
C ASP A 287 -3.95 -14.48 -25.67
N GLU A 288 -5.20 -14.91 -25.90
CA GLU A 288 -6.14 -15.29 -24.85
C GLU A 288 -5.67 -16.47 -24.00
N LYS A 289 -5.01 -17.47 -24.60
CA LYS A 289 -4.53 -18.63 -23.85
C LYS A 289 -3.44 -18.21 -22.88
N THR A 290 -2.53 -17.35 -23.34
CA THR A 290 -1.50 -16.74 -22.50
C THR A 290 -2.13 -15.85 -21.44
N ALA A 291 -3.16 -15.05 -21.77
CA ALA A 291 -3.88 -14.20 -20.84
C ALA A 291 -4.57 -15.01 -19.73
N MET A 292 -5.28 -16.10 -20.06
CA MET A 292 -5.91 -16.99 -19.07
C MET A 292 -4.87 -17.62 -18.14
N SER A 293 -3.76 -18.12 -18.71
CA SER A 293 -2.67 -18.69 -17.92
C SER A 293 -2.05 -17.65 -16.98
N LEU A 294 -1.80 -16.44 -17.49
CA LEU A 294 -1.21 -15.35 -16.74
C LEU A 294 -2.14 -14.86 -15.63
N LEU A 295 -3.43 -14.68 -15.91
CA LEU A 295 -4.42 -14.31 -14.90
C LEU A 295 -4.51 -15.37 -13.78
N TRP A 296 -4.43 -16.65 -14.12
CA TRP A 296 -4.38 -17.73 -13.14
C TRP A 296 -3.13 -17.65 -12.26
N ARG A 297 -1.96 -17.41 -12.86
CA ARG A 297 -0.71 -17.21 -12.11
C ARG A 297 -0.76 -15.99 -11.21
N SER A 298 -1.54 -14.98 -11.59
CA SER A 298 -1.78 -13.78 -10.79
C SER A 298 -2.79 -13.97 -9.66
N TYR A 299 -3.25 -15.19 -9.35
CA TYR A 299 -4.14 -15.45 -8.21
C TYR A 299 -3.71 -14.79 -6.88
N PRO A 300 -2.41 -14.77 -6.48
CA PRO A 300 -1.99 -14.08 -5.26
C PRO A 300 -2.30 -12.59 -5.26
N LEU A 301 -2.37 -11.99 -6.45
CA LEU A 301 -2.63 -10.56 -6.68
C LEU A 301 -4.13 -10.31 -6.82
N VAL A 302 -4.82 -11.01 -7.74
CA VAL A 302 -6.22 -10.70 -8.11
C VAL A 302 -7.25 -11.54 -7.35
N LYS A 303 -6.85 -12.65 -6.73
CA LYS A 303 -7.71 -13.63 -6.03
C LYS A 303 -8.92 -14.13 -6.85
N ILE A 304 -8.81 -14.15 -8.19
CA ILE A 304 -9.86 -14.66 -9.10
C ILE A 304 -9.82 -16.20 -9.16
N PRO A 305 -10.89 -16.91 -8.78
CA PRO A 305 -10.98 -18.37 -8.91
C PRO A 305 -10.79 -18.84 -10.34
N LYS A 306 -10.20 -20.03 -10.52
CA LYS A 306 -9.81 -20.55 -11.84
C LYS A 306 -10.99 -20.67 -12.80
N GLU A 307 -12.14 -21.03 -12.27
CA GLU A 307 -13.41 -21.21 -12.96
C GLU A 307 -13.98 -19.90 -13.54
N LEU A 308 -13.63 -18.74 -12.98
CA LEU A 308 -14.09 -17.43 -13.45
C LEU A 308 -13.11 -16.77 -14.45
N ILE A 309 -11.93 -17.34 -14.65
CA ILE A 309 -10.91 -16.79 -15.55
C ILE A 309 -11.41 -16.66 -16.99
N PRO A 310 -12.06 -17.67 -17.60
CA PRO A 310 -12.53 -17.55 -18.98
C PRO A 310 -13.51 -16.38 -19.16
N GLU A 311 -14.44 -16.20 -18.21
CA GLU A 311 -15.43 -15.12 -18.25
C GLU A 311 -14.77 -13.74 -18.07
N ALA A 312 -13.82 -13.62 -17.15
CA ALA A 312 -13.06 -12.38 -16.94
C ALA A 312 -12.24 -12.00 -18.19
N ILE A 313 -11.56 -12.98 -18.81
CA ILE A 313 -10.79 -12.76 -20.04
C ILE A 313 -11.73 -12.38 -21.20
N GLU A 314 -12.83 -13.09 -21.39
CA GLU A 314 -13.79 -12.78 -22.46
C GLU A 314 -14.35 -11.35 -22.32
N THR A 315 -14.73 -10.97 -21.10
CA THR A 315 -15.31 -9.64 -20.81
C THR A 315 -14.38 -8.48 -21.23
N TYR A 316 -13.07 -8.63 -21.01
CA TYR A 316 -12.11 -7.57 -21.30
C TYR A 316 -11.45 -7.70 -22.68
N LEU A 317 -11.10 -8.92 -23.11
CA LEU A 317 -10.26 -9.16 -24.29
C LEU A 317 -11.07 -9.63 -25.51
N GLY A 318 -12.30 -10.14 -25.35
CA GLY A 318 -13.09 -10.73 -26.44
C GLY A 318 -13.57 -9.72 -27.49
N GLY A 319 -13.54 -8.42 -27.18
CA GLY A 319 -13.99 -7.36 -28.09
C GLY A 319 -13.03 -7.01 -29.24
N THR A 320 -11.87 -7.66 -29.35
CA THR A 320 -10.88 -7.38 -30.41
C THR A 320 -9.96 -8.57 -30.67
N ASP A 321 -9.49 -8.76 -31.91
CA ASP A 321 -8.46 -9.76 -32.23
C ASP A 321 -7.03 -9.18 -32.21
N ASP A 322 -6.90 -7.87 -31.99
CA ASP A 322 -5.61 -7.20 -31.95
C ASP A 322 -4.85 -7.56 -30.66
N LEU A 323 -3.78 -8.34 -30.80
CA LEU A 323 -2.97 -8.82 -29.68
C LEU A 323 -2.30 -7.71 -28.86
N VAL A 324 -2.08 -6.53 -29.45
CA VAL A 324 -1.55 -5.36 -28.73
C VAL A 324 -2.64 -4.76 -27.86
N LYS A 325 -3.86 -4.61 -28.41
CA LYS A 325 -5.01 -4.13 -27.63
C LYS A 325 -5.40 -5.11 -26.53
N LYS A 326 -5.33 -6.43 -26.77
CA LYS A 326 -5.56 -7.45 -25.72
C LYS A 326 -4.62 -7.29 -24.55
N ARG A 327 -3.34 -6.97 -24.80
CA ARG A 327 -2.38 -6.66 -23.73
C ARG A 327 -2.81 -5.44 -22.92
N ASP A 328 -3.23 -4.36 -23.58
CA ASP A 328 -3.66 -3.14 -22.89
C ASP A 328 -4.97 -3.33 -22.11
N LEU A 329 -5.90 -4.13 -22.64
CA LEU A 329 -7.13 -4.51 -21.96
C LEU A 329 -6.87 -5.47 -20.79
N PHE A 330 -5.81 -6.28 -20.87
CA PHE A 330 -5.38 -7.13 -19.76
C PHE A 330 -4.81 -6.31 -18.60
N THR A 331 -4.04 -5.25 -18.88
CA THR A 331 -3.59 -4.35 -17.81
C THR A 331 -4.75 -3.55 -17.20
N ASP A 332 -5.75 -3.19 -18.01
CA ASP A 332 -7.00 -2.60 -17.51
C ASP A 332 -7.77 -3.57 -16.59
N LEU A 333 -7.90 -4.84 -16.97
CA LEU A 333 -8.51 -5.89 -16.13
C LEU A 333 -7.82 -5.94 -14.75
N VAL A 334 -6.49 -6.04 -14.74
CA VAL A 334 -5.75 -6.13 -13.47
C VAL A 334 -5.88 -4.83 -12.66
N GLY A 335 -5.81 -3.66 -13.31
CA GLY A 335 -5.99 -2.36 -12.66
C GLY A 335 -7.38 -2.19 -12.04
N ASP A 336 -8.43 -2.60 -12.75
CA ASP A 336 -9.81 -2.55 -12.26
C ASP A 336 -10.01 -3.47 -11.05
N VAL A 337 -9.49 -4.70 -11.10
CA VAL A 337 -9.63 -5.67 -10.01
C VAL A 337 -8.89 -5.21 -8.75
N LEU A 338 -7.71 -4.62 -8.91
CA LEU A 338 -6.90 -4.18 -7.77
C LEU A 338 -7.35 -2.85 -7.19
N PHE A 339 -7.69 -1.87 -8.02
CA PHE A 339 -7.83 -0.49 -7.58
C PHE A 339 -9.20 0.08 -7.93
N GLY A 340 -9.63 0.02 -9.19
CA GLY A 340 -10.86 0.67 -9.65
C GLY A 340 -12.11 0.17 -8.93
N VAL A 341 -12.40 -1.13 -9.04
CA VAL A 341 -13.58 -1.76 -8.44
C VAL A 341 -13.56 -1.67 -6.91
N PRO A 342 -12.48 -2.05 -6.20
CA PRO A 342 -12.42 -1.91 -4.74
C PRO A 342 -12.64 -0.47 -4.27
N SER A 343 -12.02 0.52 -4.93
CA SER A 343 -12.15 1.95 -4.57
C SER A 343 -13.60 2.43 -4.69
N VAL A 344 -14.27 2.08 -5.80
CA VAL A 344 -15.69 2.43 -6.01
C VAL A 344 -16.60 1.74 -4.99
N ILE A 345 -16.33 0.48 -4.62
CA ILE A 345 -17.09 -0.24 -3.58
C ILE A 345 -16.95 0.48 -2.23
N VAL A 346 -15.73 0.82 -1.82
CA VAL A 346 -15.50 1.52 -0.55
C VAL A 346 -16.17 2.88 -0.53
N ALA A 347 -16.04 3.67 -1.60
CA ALA A 347 -16.68 4.97 -1.70
C ALA A 347 -18.22 4.90 -1.65
N ARG A 348 -18.82 3.92 -2.36
CA ARG A 348 -20.27 3.71 -2.35
C ARG A 348 -20.81 3.36 -0.97
N ASN A 349 -20.09 2.52 -0.22
CA ASN A 349 -20.46 2.19 1.16
C ASN A 349 -20.27 3.37 2.10
N HIS A 350 -19.17 4.13 1.98
CA HIS A 350 -18.87 5.28 2.82
C HIS A 350 -19.89 6.41 2.67
N ARG A 351 -20.36 6.68 1.44
CA ARG A 351 -21.32 7.78 1.17
C ARG A 351 -22.66 7.62 1.89
N ALA A 352 -22.97 6.42 2.39
CA ALA A 352 -24.22 6.16 3.09
C ALA A 352 -24.33 6.91 4.43
N GLY A 353 -23.25 7.48 4.95
CA GLY A 353 -23.25 8.23 6.20
C GLY A 353 -22.19 9.31 6.37
N ALA A 354 -21.33 9.55 5.36
CA ALA A 354 -20.26 10.53 5.43
C ALA A 354 -20.03 11.24 4.09
N PRO A 355 -19.45 12.46 4.07
CA PRO A 355 -19.05 13.12 2.83
C PRO A 355 -17.99 12.29 2.09
N THR A 356 -18.26 11.96 0.83
CA THR A 356 -17.38 11.13 0.00
C THR A 356 -17.11 11.82 -1.32
N TYR A 357 -15.84 11.88 -1.72
CA TYR A 357 -15.40 12.39 -3.01
C TYR A 357 -14.59 11.32 -3.73
N MET A 358 -14.61 11.34 -5.06
CA MET A 358 -13.77 10.48 -5.87
C MET A 358 -13.08 11.23 -6.99
N TYR A 359 -11.93 10.72 -7.42
CA TYR A 359 -11.23 11.18 -8.61
C TYR A 359 -10.71 9.99 -9.43
N GLU A 360 -10.46 10.23 -10.72
CA GLU A 360 -9.62 9.40 -11.57
C GLU A 360 -8.51 10.28 -12.13
N PHE A 361 -7.24 9.97 -11.83
CA PHE A 361 -6.11 10.79 -12.30
C PHE A 361 -5.63 10.32 -13.68
N GLN A 362 -5.56 11.25 -14.62
CA GLN A 362 -5.26 10.96 -16.03
C GLN A 362 -4.18 11.90 -16.60
N TYR A 363 -2.99 11.90 -16.00
CA TYR A 363 -1.86 12.70 -16.47
C TYR A 363 -0.56 11.89 -16.48
N ARG A 364 0.37 12.22 -17.38
CA ARG A 364 1.72 11.63 -17.43
C ARG A 364 2.74 12.67 -16.97
N PRO A 365 3.31 12.55 -15.76
CA PRO A 365 4.32 13.47 -15.26
C PRO A 365 5.54 13.53 -16.19
N SER A 366 6.07 14.73 -16.43
CA SER A 366 7.33 14.94 -17.16
C SER A 366 8.52 14.27 -16.48
N PHE A 367 8.42 14.03 -15.17
CA PHE A 367 9.43 13.37 -14.33
C PHE A 367 9.36 11.84 -14.33
N SER A 368 8.46 11.26 -15.13
CA SER A 368 8.38 9.81 -15.32
C SER A 368 9.71 9.24 -15.78
N SER A 369 10.03 8.01 -15.37
CA SER A 369 11.21 7.29 -15.87
C SER A 369 11.26 7.29 -17.40
N ALA A 370 12.46 7.43 -17.97
CA ALA A 370 12.67 7.34 -19.41
C ALA A 370 12.31 5.96 -19.98
N MET A 371 12.29 4.92 -19.14
CA MET A 371 11.88 3.56 -19.50
C MET A 371 10.36 3.39 -19.57
N LYS A 372 9.58 4.31 -18.99
CA LYS A 372 8.12 4.27 -19.04
C LYS A 372 7.61 4.64 -20.44
N PRO A 373 6.84 3.78 -21.13
CA PRO A 373 6.31 4.09 -22.44
C PRO A 373 5.52 5.41 -22.45
N LYS A 374 5.66 6.20 -23.51
CA LYS A 374 4.99 7.52 -23.63
C LYS A 374 3.46 7.42 -23.66
N THR A 375 2.94 6.26 -24.03
CA THR A 375 1.50 5.96 -24.12
C THR A 375 0.87 5.66 -22.76
N VAL A 376 1.66 5.40 -21.71
CA VAL A 376 1.15 5.15 -20.36
C VAL A 376 0.89 6.50 -19.68
N ILE A 377 -0.38 6.80 -19.44
CA ILE A 377 -0.89 8.03 -18.82
C ILE A 377 -1.67 7.61 -17.56
N GLY A 378 -1.42 8.28 -16.42
CA GLY A 378 -2.01 7.90 -15.14
C GLY A 378 -1.56 6.51 -14.68
N ASP A 379 -0.26 6.25 -14.68
CA ASP A 379 0.33 5.04 -14.09
C ASP A 379 0.23 5.09 -12.55
N HIS A 380 0.44 3.95 -11.89
CA HIS A 380 0.46 3.90 -10.42
C HIS A 380 1.47 4.91 -9.84
N GLY A 381 1.04 5.73 -8.88
CA GLY A 381 1.85 6.75 -8.24
C GLY A 381 2.13 8.03 -9.05
N ASP A 382 1.59 8.20 -10.26
CA ASP A 382 1.80 9.40 -11.08
C ASP A 382 1.24 10.69 -10.43
N GLU A 383 0.17 10.57 -9.64
CA GLU A 383 -0.48 11.66 -8.93
C GLU A 383 0.38 12.20 -7.78
N ILE A 384 1.23 11.37 -7.17
CA ILE A 384 2.14 11.75 -6.07
C ILE A 384 2.94 12.99 -6.44
N PHE A 385 3.43 13.08 -7.67
CA PHE A 385 4.22 14.23 -8.14
C PHE A 385 3.41 15.54 -8.14
N SER A 386 2.11 15.46 -8.42
CA SER A 386 1.21 16.62 -8.36
C SER A 386 0.89 16.98 -6.91
N VAL A 387 0.52 15.97 -6.09
CA VAL A 387 0.16 16.13 -4.68
C VAL A 387 1.30 16.73 -3.86
N PHE A 388 2.53 16.25 -4.06
CA PHE A 388 3.71 16.71 -3.33
C PHE A 388 4.47 17.85 -4.02
N GLY A 389 3.92 18.45 -5.09
CA GLY A 389 4.50 19.62 -5.74
C GLY A 389 5.89 19.38 -6.33
N ALA A 390 6.12 18.22 -6.95
CA ALA A 390 7.37 17.91 -7.64
C ALA A 390 7.81 18.98 -8.67
N PRO A 391 6.91 19.66 -9.42
CA PRO A 391 7.30 20.76 -10.32
C PRO A 391 8.10 21.89 -9.67
N PHE A 392 8.05 22.04 -8.35
CA PHE A 392 8.79 23.08 -7.62
C PHE A 392 10.15 22.57 -7.08
N LEU A 393 10.43 21.27 -7.17
CA LEU A 393 11.53 20.60 -6.48
C LEU A 393 12.40 19.71 -7.39
N LYS A 394 11.91 19.33 -8.58
CA LYS A 394 12.52 18.32 -9.45
C LYS A 394 12.99 18.87 -10.79
#